data_AF-A0A1Q7W3H3-F1
#
_entry.id   AF-A0A1Q7W3H3-F1
#
_cell.length_a   1.000
_cell.length_b   1.000
_cell.length_c   1.000
_cell.angle_alpha   90.00
_cell.angle_beta   90.00
_cell.angle_gamma   90.00
#
_symmetry.space_group_name_H-M   'P 1'
#
loop_
_entity.id
_entity.type
_entity.pdbx_description
1 polymer ?
#
loop_
_entity_poly.entity_id
_entity_poly.type
_entity_poly.pdbx_seq_one_letter_code
_entity_poly.pdbx_strand_id
1 'polypeptide(L)' 'MDRVDLEALVVLLVDQVQHNGYAVKYDVEDPSSLRRLLRHEARSRGLRIQTGTVTADEHAVWAYRPNDGESAYQIAEGAE' A
#
# COMPACT_ATOMS: atom_id res chain seq x y z
N MET A 1 -1.79 -17.21 -5.35
CA MET A 1 -1.06 -17.00 -4.06
C MET A 1 -1.87 -17.62 -2.92
N ASP A 2 -1.28 -18.36 -1.98
CA ASP A 2 -2.06 -18.95 -0.86
C ASP A 2 -2.43 -17.88 0.19
N ARG A 3 -3.48 -18.10 1.00
CA ARG A 3 -3.98 -17.07 1.94
C ARG A 3 -2.92 -16.66 2.96
N VAL A 4 -2.09 -17.61 3.39
CA VAL A 4 -1.02 -17.40 4.38
C VAL A 4 0.12 -16.54 3.79
N ASP A 5 0.45 -16.74 2.50
CA ASP A 5 1.45 -15.92 1.80
C ASP A 5 1.01 -14.45 1.68
N LEU A 6 -0.29 -14.21 1.53
CA LEU A 6 -0.85 -12.87 1.43
C LEU A 6 -0.79 -12.11 2.77
N GLU A 7 -1.07 -12.78 3.89
CA GLU A 7 -0.99 -12.17 5.22
C GLU A 7 0.46 -11.83 5.60
N ALA A 8 1.41 -12.74 5.33
CA ALA A 8 2.83 -12.48 5.54
C ALA A 8 3.35 -11.33 4.66
N LEU A 9 2.91 -11.27 3.40
CA LEU A 9 3.24 -10.18 2.50
C LEU A 9 2.71 -8.83 3.01
N VAL A 10 1.46 -8.80 3.49
CA VAL A 10 0.85 -7.59 4.05
C VAL A 10 1.64 -7.06 5.25
N VAL A 11 2.02 -7.96 6.16
CA VAL A 11 2.87 -7.63 7.32
C VAL A 11 4.18 -6.98 6.86
N LEU A 12 4.85 -7.58 5.88
CA LEU A 12 6.12 -7.10 5.34
C LEU A 12 5.99 -5.74 4.64
N LEU A 13 4.91 -5.52 3.89
CA LEU A 13 4.66 -4.23 3.23
C LEU A 13 4.33 -3.12 4.23
N VAL A 14 3.55 -3.41 5.27
CA VAL A 14 3.26 -2.42 6.33
C VAL A 14 4.53 -2.06 7.11
N ASP A 15 5.40 -3.04 7.36
CA ASP A 15 6.70 -2.83 7.99
C ASP A 15 7.59 -1.92 7.12
N GLN A 16 7.67 -2.18 5.81
CA GLN A 16 8.36 -1.29 4.88
C GLN A 16 7.78 0.13 4.87
N VAL A 17 6.46 0.30 4.89
CA VAL A 17 5.84 1.62 4.97
C VAL A 17 6.18 2.32 6.29
N GLN A 18 6.28 1.58 7.40
CA GLN A 18 6.66 2.13 8.70
C GLN A 18 8.11 2.62 8.71
N HIS A 19 9.02 1.85 8.12
CA HIS A 19 10.46 2.14 8.10
C HIS A 19 10.89 3.11 7.00
N ASN A 20 10.33 2.97 5.80
CA ASN A 20 10.73 3.70 4.59
C ASN A 20 9.72 4.78 4.16
N GLY A 21 8.52 4.81 4.76
CA GLY A 21 7.44 5.73 4.39
C GLY A 21 6.59 5.28 3.20
N TYR A 22 7.06 4.31 2.41
CA TYR A 22 6.36 3.77 1.24
C TYR A 22 6.68 2.29 0.99
N ALA A 23 5.80 1.61 0.26
CA ALA A 23 6.00 0.27 -0.29
C ALA A 23 5.23 0.08 -1.60
N VAL A 24 5.76 -0.72 -2.52
CA VAL A 24 5.12 -1.07 -3.78
C VAL A 24 5.22 -2.57 -4.00
N LYS A 25 4.13 -3.21 -4.42
CA LYS A 25 4.07 -4.62 -4.78
C LYS A 25 3.53 -4.78 -6.18
N TYR A 26 4.28 -5.49 -7.01
CA TYR A 26 3.89 -5.90 -8.35
C TYR A 26 3.35 -7.33 -8.33
N ASP A 27 2.58 -7.68 -9.36
CA ASP A 27 2.10 -9.04 -9.63
C ASP A 27 1.10 -9.55 -8.58
N VAL A 28 -0.01 -8.82 -8.40
CA VAL A 28 -1.09 -9.20 -7.50
C VAL A 28 -2.32 -9.58 -8.32
N GLU A 29 -2.79 -10.81 -8.13
CA GLU A 29 -3.98 -11.33 -8.81
C GLU A 29 -5.24 -10.51 -8.47
N ASP A 30 -5.40 -10.13 -7.19
CA ASP A 30 -6.47 -9.25 -6.74
C ASP A 30 -5.93 -8.04 -5.93
N PRO A 31 -5.64 -6.91 -6.59
CA PRO A 31 -5.13 -5.71 -5.92
C PRO A 31 -6.12 -5.17 -4.87
N SER A 32 -7.42 -5.41 -5.03
CA SER A 32 -8.46 -4.97 -4.10
C SER A 32 -8.35 -5.65 -2.72
N SER A 33 -8.13 -6.97 -2.68
CA SER A 33 -7.92 -7.73 -1.45
C SER A 33 -6.64 -7.33 -0.75
N LEU A 34 -5.53 -7.18 -1.49
CA LEU A 34 -4.27 -6.74 -0.90
C LEU A 34 -4.42 -5.36 -0.26
N ARG A 35 -5.04 -4.40 -0.96
CA ARG A 35 -5.30 -3.05 -0.43
C ARG A 35 -6.16 -3.08 0.83
N ARG A 36 -7.18 -3.94 0.87
CA ARG A 36 -8.04 -4.11 2.05
C ARG A 36 -7.24 -4.64 3.24
N LEU A 37 -6.39 -5.64 3.03
CA LEU A 37 -5.55 -6.21 4.08
C LEU A 37 -4.49 -5.24 4.57
N LEU A 38 -3.81 -4.52 3.67
CA LEU A 38 -2.86 -3.46 4.02
C LEU A 38 -3.48 -2.41 4.95
N ARG A 39 -4.69 -1.91 4.62
CA ARG A 39 -5.40 -0.96 5.49
C ARG A 39 -5.79 -1.57 6.83
N HIS A 40 -6.17 -2.85 6.85
CA HIS A 40 -6.53 -3.55 8.08
C HIS A 40 -5.33 -3.71 9.01
N GLU A 41 -4.21 -4.23 8.49
CA GLU A 41 -2.98 -4.46 9.24
C GLU A 41 -2.37 -3.14 9.73
N ALA A 42 -2.29 -2.13 8.87
CA ALA A 42 -1.82 -0.80 9.27
C ALA A 42 -2.67 -0.22 10.40
N ARG A 43 -4.00 -0.32 10.30
CA ARG A 43 -4.92 0.13 11.36
C ARG A 43 -4.72 -0.65 12.66
N SER A 44 -4.49 -1.96 12.58
CA SER A 44 -4.20 -2.79 13.76
C SER A 44 -2.93 -2.33 14.47
N ARG A 45 -1.93 -1.85 13.72
CA ARG A 45 -0.67 -1.28 14.24
C ARG A 45 -0.73 0.21 14.59
N GLY A 46 -1.90 0.86 14.44
CA GLY A 46 -2.04 2.30 14.68
C GLY A 46 -1.38 3.18 13.61
N LEU A 47 -1.03 2.61 12.45
CA LEU A 47 -0.45 3.33 11.32
C LEU A 47 -1.54 3.84 10.39
N ARG A 48 -1.42 5.10 9.97
CA ARG A 48 -2.26 5.68 8.92
C ARG A 48 -1.52 5.56 7.60
N ILE A 49 -2.04 4.75 6.69
CA ILE A 49 -1.50 4.57 5.34
C ILE A 49 -2.56 4.90 4.29
N GLN A 50 -2.12 5.30 3.12
CA GLN A 50 -2.89 5.40 1.90
C GLN A 50 -2.47 4.29 0.94
N THR A 51 -3.41 3.78 0.16
CA THR A 51 -3.17 2.66 -0.75
C THR A 51 -3.88 2.87 -2.08
N GLY A 52 -3.21 2.61 -3.18
CA GLY A 52 -3.78 2.71 -4.52
C GLY A 52 -3.23 1.64 -5.46
N THR A 53 -3.68 1.67 -6.71
CA THR A 53 -3.11 0.93 -7.82
C THR A 53 -2.25 1.87 -8.67
N VAL A 54 -1.30 1.32 -9.41
CA VAL A 54 -0.47 2.10 -10.33
C VAL A 54 -1.23 2.25 -11.66
N THR A 55 -1.32 3.45 -12.23
CA THR A 55 -2.06 3.69 -13.48
C THR A 55 -1.46 2.92 -14.67
N ALA A 56 -0.13 2.74 -14.67
CA ALA A 56 0.57 1.98 -15.70
C ALA A 56 0.46 0.46 -15.53
N ASP A 57 0.01 -0.03 -14.36
CA ASP A 57 -0.06 -1.45 -14.04
C ASP A 57 -1.15 -1.71 -12.99
N GLU A 58 -2.30 -2.20 -13.43
CA GLU A 58 -3.47 -2.43 -12.56
C GLU A 58 -3.23 -3.53 -11.52
N HIS A 59 -2.23 -4.39 -11.73
CA HIS A 59 -1.81 -5.44 -10.80
C HIS A 59 -0.80 -4.95 -9.76
N ALA A 60 -0.28 -3.74 -9.90
CA ALA A 60 0.62 -3.13 -8.94
C ALA A 60 -0.13 -2.32 -7.89
N VAL A 61 0.13 -2.63 -6.62
CA VAL A 61 -0.42 -1.92 -5.46
C VAL A 61 0.68 -1.13 -4.77
N TRP A 62 0.40 0.14 -4.47
CA TRP A 62 1.27 0.97 -3.65
C TRP A 62 0.61 1.26 -2.31
N ALA A 63 1.44 1.42 -1.28
CA ALA A 63 1.08 1.88 0.04
C ALA A 63 2.06 2.96 0.49
N TYR A 64 1.56 4.03 1.08
CA TYR A 64 2.38 5.13 1.57
C TYR A 64 1.82 5.66 2.88
N ARG A 65 2.71 6.02 3.80
CA ARG A 65 2.35 6.68 5.04
C ARG A 65 2.44 8.19 4.82
N PRO A 66 1.31 8.92 4.80
CA PRO A 66 1.36 10.37 4.86
C PRO A 66 2.10 10.81 6.12
N ASN A 67 3.16 11.60 5.93
CA ASN A 67 3.70 12.40 7.01
C ASN A 67 2.66 13.44 7.41
N ASP A 68 2.61 13.79 8.69
CA ASP A 68 1.68 14.79 9.26
C ASP A 68 1.81 16.20 8.63
N GLY A 69 2.74 16.40 7.68
CA GLY A 69 2.92 17.64 6.91
C GLY A 69 2.74 17.53 5.39
N GLU A 70 2.54 16.34 4.82
CA GLU A 70 2.36 16.17 3.36
C GLU A 70 0.93 15.76 3.04
N SER A 71 0.13 16.76 2.64
CA SER A 71 -1.22 16.57 2.16
C SER A 71 -1.19 15.73 0.88
N ALA A 72 -2.04 14.68 0.84
CA ALA A 72 -2.15 13.66 -0.21
C ALA A 72 -2.49 14.15 -1.63
N TYR A 73 -2.45 15.46 -1.87
CA TYR A 73 -2.92 16.09 -3.09
C TYR A 73 -1.91 16.06 -4.25
N GLN A 74 -0.66 15.65 -4.04
CA GLN A 74 0.40 15.83 -5.05
C GLN A 74 0.81 14.58 -5.86
N ILE A 75 0.18 13.42 -5.64
CA ILE A 75 0.51 12.19 -6.43
C ILE A 75 -0.53 11.93 -7.54
N ALA A 76 -1.52 12.80 -7.74
CA ALA A 76 -2.53 12.63 -8.78
C ALA A 76 -2.30 13.47 -10.06
N GLU A 77 -1.49 14.53 -10.02
CA GLU A 77 -1.40 15.50 -11.13
C GLU A 77 0.05 15.69 -11.61
N GLY A 78 0.65 14.60 -12.07
CA GLY A 78 1.98 14.61 -12.71
C GLY A 78 1.99 13.97 -14.10
N ALA A 79 0.85 13.93 -14.77
CA ALA A 79 0.75 13.50 -16.16
C ALA A 79 -0.10 14.52 -16.92
N GLU A 80 0.55 15.58 -17.40
CA GLU A 80 0.29 16.28 -18.67
C GLU A 80 1.46 17.23 -18.99
#